data_AF-A0AAD3T2V9-F1
#
_entry.id   AF-A0AAD3T2V9-F1
#
_cell.length_a   1.000
_cell.length_b   1.000
_cell.length_c   1.000
_cell.angle_alpha   90.00
_cell.angle_beta   90.00
_cell.angle_gamma   90.00
#
_symmetry.space_group_name_H-M   'P 1'
#
loop_
_entity.id
_entity.type
_entity.pdbx_description
1 polymer ?
#
loop_
_entity_poly.entity_id
_entity_poly.type
_entity_poly.pdbx_seq_one_letter_code
_entity_poly.pdbx_strand_id
1 'polypeptide(L)'
;MEEPARSFRSRVNELFSSVLGGVRRPTTSFSKTFSATTACLLILVLLVGTIASNRWIDMSTFRGISFQRSLTFDQRPRDYPLRDEYLLNCTTTNTTLTCPANYPPPHGSSELLNTQQCPNYFRWIHEDMKPWKKKGITREMVESSGKFAHFQLVIVNGTAYVKQHDKAFQTRDVLTLWGVLQLLKLYPGQLPDLDLMFQCHDQPSIKKNLYMGSKAAEVPPLFHFCGSDSTFDIVFPDWSFWGWPEINIKPWVPLMKDIEEGNKRINWTDRKPFASWKGNLYTGQRQKLAKCNSVKDWTAAIHHQDWGKEAAEGFKNSDLSEQCTDRYKIYIEGNAWSVSNKYILACDSMTLLVNPIFYEFFTRSLVPLKHYWPINDHPDQICRSIKFAVEWGIATLTRHGRLDKQVANLPRKRYQ
;
A
#
# COMPACT_ATOMS: atom_id res chain seq x y z
N MET A 1 9.75 -1.09 52.68
CA MET A 1 10.99 -0.88 53.43
C MET A 1 12.03 -1.84 52.88
N GLU A 2 13.12 -1.26 52.37
CA GLU A 2 14.50 -1.78 52.23
C GLU A 2 14.79 -3.06 51.40
N GLU A 3 15.64 -2.84 50.39
CA GLU A 3 16.48 -3.79 49.62
C GLU A 3 17.64 -4.37 50.51
N PRO A 4 18.51 -5.35 50.10
CA PRO A 4 19.21 -5.37 48.80
C PRO A 4 19.61 -6.72 48.13
N ALA A 5 20.05 -6.55 46.88
CA ALA A 5 20.65 -7.43 45.87
C ALA A 5 21.72 -8.48 46.24
N ARG A 6 21.75 -9.60 45.49
CA ARG A 6 22.98 -10.24 44.95
C ARG A 6 22.73 -11.35 43.90
N SER A 7 23.47 -11.24 42.78
CA SER A 7 24.10 -12.33 42.00
C SER A 7 23.25 -13.28 41.12
N PHE A 8 23.11 -12.95 39.84
CA PHE A 8 22.72 -13.89 38.76
C PHE A 8 23.74 -13.94 37.60
N ARG A 9 25.02 -13.65 37.86
CA ARG A 9 26.07 -13.57 36.80
C ARG A 9 27.12 -14.70 36.86
N SER A 10 26.76 -15.88 37.38
CA SER A 10 27.75 -16.94 37.69
C SER A 10 27.48 -18.33 37.08
N ARG A 11 26.52 -18.54 36.17
CA ARG A 11 26.18 -19.92 35.74
C ARG A 11 25.98 -20.18 34.25
N VAL A 12 26.69 -19.47 33.36
CA VAL A 12 26.60 -19.77 31.91
C VAL A 12 27.96 -20.02 31.23
N ASN A 13 29.09 -19.82 31.93
CA ASN A 13 30.42 -19.96 31.31
C ASN A 13 31.04 -21.37 31.40
N GLU A 14 30.28 -22.41 31.74
CA GLU A 14 30.85 -23.73 32.06
C GLU A 14 30.45 -24.87 31.11
N LEU A 15 30.04 -24.56 29.86
CA LEU A 15 29.55 -25.61 28.95
C LEU A 15 30.09 -25.63 27.52
N PHE A 16 31.14 -24.86 27.18
CA PHE A 16 31.79 -24.99 25.87
C PHE A 16 33.32 -24.88 25.94
N SER A 17 33.93 -25.79 26.70
CA SER A 17 35.34 -26.16 26.54
C SER A 17 35.51 -27.67 26.67
N SER A 18 35.20 -28.41 25.61
CA SER A 18 35.91 -29.64 25.31
C SER A 18 35.81 -29.90 23.81
N VAL A 19 36.89 -30.43 23.22
CA VAL A 19 37.09 -30.85 21.82
C VAL A 19 38.12 -29.96 21.09
N LEU A 20 39.32 -30.55 20.98
CA LEU A 20 40.51 -30.21 20.17
C LEU A 20 41.38 -29.07 20.76
N GLY A 21 42.60 -29.33 21.23
CA GLY A 21 43.62 -30.24 20.68
C GLY A 21 44.74 -29.36 20.11
N GLY A 22 45.88 -29.35 20.79
CA GLY A 22 46.88 -28.30 20.72
C GLY A 22 47.53 -28.02 19.36
N VAL A 23 47.85 -26.75 19.13
CA VAL A 23 48.95 -26.31 18.26
C VAL A 23 49.60 -25.10 18.91
N ARG A 24 50.91 -25.22 19.22
CA ARG A 24 51.75 -24.08 19.65
C ARG A 24 51.87 -23.06 18.53
N ARG A 25 51.75 -21.77 18.85
CA ARG A 25 52.38 -20.68 18.06
C ARG A 25 53.17 -19.75 18.99
N PRO A 26 54.30 -19.20 18.50
CA PRO A 26 55.23 -18.43 19.30
C PRO A 26 54.75 -17.00 19.53
N THR A 27 55.25 -16.44 20.62
CA THR A 27 55.22 -15.04 21.02
C THR A 27 55.77 -14.11 19.94
N THR A 28 54.98 -13.12 19.51
CA THR A 28 55.49 -11.81 19.10
C THR A 28 54.53 -10.72 19.57
N SER A 29 55.02 -9.94 20.53
CA SER A 29 54.48 -8.66 20.95
C SER A 29 54.40 -7.69 19.77
N PHE A 30 53.22 -7.10 19.54
CA PHE A 30 53.10 -5.80 18.89
C PHE A 30 51.93 -5.05 19.55
N SER A 31 52.24 -4.28 20.60
CA SER A 31 51.33 -3.27 21.11
C SER A 31 51.28 -2.11 20.11
N LYS A 32 50.12 -1.89 19.49
CA LYS A 32 49.76 -0.57 18.96
C LYS A 32 48.53 -0.12 19.72
N THR A 33 48.76 0.69 20.74
CA THR A 33 47.73 1.50 21.37
C THR A 33 47.11 2.40 20.29
N PHE A 34 45.89 2.07 19.88
CA PHE A 34 45.10 2.96 19.05
C PHE A 34 44.74 4.17 19.90
N SER A 35 45.34 5.33 19.60
CA SER A 35 44.99 6.59 20.25
C SER A 35 43.48 6.83 20.08
N ALA A 36 42.80 7.25 21.14
CA ALA A 36 41.37 7.55 21.12
C ALA A 36 41.01 8.57 20.02
N THR A 37 41.96 9.43 19.64
CA THR A 37 41.82 10.39 18.53
C THR A 37 41.67 9.68 17.18
N THR A 38 42.40 8.60 16.94
CA THR A 38 42.37 7.82 15.69
C THR A 38 41.09 7.00 15.58
N ALA A 39 40.58 6.48 16.70
CA ALA A 39 39.28 5.80 16.75
C ALA A 39 38.11 6.76 16.51
N CYS A 40 38.16 7.97 17.11
CA CYS A 40 37.16 9.01 16.86
C CYS A 40 37.16 9.48 15.41
N LEU A 41 38.33 9.66 14.78
CA LEU A 41 38.44 10.02 13.36
C LEU A 41 37.85 8.93 12.44
N LEU A 42 38.10 7.65 12.73
CA LEU A 42 37.49 6.55 11.97
C LEU A 42 35.97 6.51 12.11
N ILE A 43 35.44 6.74 13.32
CA ILE A 43 33.99 6.81 13.54
C ILE A 43 33.39 8.02 12.81
N LEU A 44 34.09 9.16 12.79
CA LEU A 44 33.63 10.37 12.10
C LEU A 44 33.67 10.18 10.57
N VAL A 45 34.68 9.50 10.03
CA VAL A 45 34.74 9.12 8.61
C VAL A 45 33.65 8.11 8.26
N LEU A 46 33.33 7.15 9.13
CA LEU A 46 32.22 6.22 8.93
C LEU A 46 30.85 6.91 9.03
N LEU A 47 30.69 7.91 9.92
CA LEU A 47 29.49 8.73 10.03
C LEU A 47 29.32 9.66 8.82
N VAL A 48 30.39 10.31 8.37
CA VAL A 48 30.34 11.14 7.15
C VAL A 48 30.13 10.26 5.90
N GLY A 49 30.74 9.07 5.86
CA GLY A 49 30.53 8.09 4.80
C GLY A 49 29.10 7.56 4.75
N THR A 50 28.46 7.33 5.90
CA THR A 50 27.05 6.91 5.96
C THR A 50 26.06 8.04 5.67
N ILE A 51 26.38 9.28 6.04
CA ILE A 51 25.61 10.47 5.66
C ILE A 51 25.75 10.75 4.17
N ALA A 52 26.94 10.58 3.59
CA ALA A 52 27.18 10.69 2.16
C ALA A 52 26.50 9.56 1.38
N SER A 53 26.54 8.30 1.86
CA SER A 53 25.86 7.17 1.20
C SER A 53 24.33 7.25 1.30
N ASN A 54 23.78 7.78 2.40
CA ASN A 54 22.33 8.03 2.52
C ASN A 54 21.86 9.25 1.72
N ARG A 55 22.76 10.17 1.35
CA ARG A 55 22.50 11.24 0.38
C ARG A 55 22.84 10.87 -1.06
N TRP A 56 23.43 9.69 -1.28
CA TRP A 56 23.77 9.10 -2.58
C TRP A 56 22.99 7.82 -2.89
N ILE A 57 21.83 7.60 -2.25
CA ILE A 57 20.76 6.88 -2.96
C ILE A 57 20.25 7.87 -3.99
N ASP A 58 20.88 7.79 -5.14
CA ASP A 58 20.73 8.70 -6.24
C ASP A 58 19.30 8.60 -6.81
N MET A 59 18.52 9.66 -6.61
CA MET A 59 17.25 9.90 -7.29
C MET A 59 17.47 10.17 -8.80
N SER A 60 18.73 10.16 -9.29
CA SER A 60 19.04 10.30 -10.70
C SER A 60 18.81 9.03 -11.53
N THR A 61 18.70 7.84 -10.92
CA THR A 61 18.38 6.61 -11.68
C THR A 61 16.95 6.60 -12.24
N PHE A 62 16.10 7.56 -11.84
CA PHE A 62 14.80 7.85 -12.46
C PHE A 62 14.77 9.14 -13.30
N ARG A 63 15.88 9.90 -13.38
CA ARG A 63 16.04 11.03 -14.31
C ARG A 63 16.69 10.53 -15.60
N GLY A 64 15.93 9.84 -16.43
CA GLY A 64 16.52 9.37 -17.69
C GLY A 64 15.66 8.49 -18.58
N ILE A 65 14.34 8.54 -18.49
CA ILE A 65 13.51 8.13 -19.61
C ILE A 65 12.48 9.22 -19.81
N SER A 66 12.77 10.13 -20.76
CA SER A 66 11.73 10.94 -21.39
C SER A 66 10.78 9.96 -22.06
N PHE A 67 9.71 9.57 -21.36
CA PHE A 67 8.65 8.75 -21.93
C PHE A 67 7.76 9.61 -22.84
N GLN A 68 8.37 10.26 -23.83
CA GLN A 68 7.67 10.65 -25.06
C GLN A 68 7.62 9.41 -25.95
N ARG A 69 6.87 8.40 -25.52
CA ARG A 69 6.35 7.39 -26.43
C ARG A 69 4.86 7.67 -26.52
N SER A 70 4.42 8.09 -27.71
CA SER A 70 3.01 8.08 -28.08
C SER A 70 2.39 6.80 -27.51
N LEU A 71 1.38 6.95 -26.65
CA LEU A 71 0.58 5.85 -26.13
C LEU A 71 -0.18 5.23 -27.30
N THR A 72 0.49 4.39 -28.09
CA THR A 72 -0.19 3.49 -29.00
C THR A 72 -0.79 2.38 -28.15
N PHE A 73 -2.00 2.63 -27.66
CA PHE A 73 -2.88 1.58 -27.14
C PHE A 73 -2.99 0.50 -28.22
N ASP A 74 -2.72 -0.75 -27.85
CA ASP A 74 -2.97 -1.91 -28.73
C ASP A 74 -4.47 -1.95 -29.05
N GLN A 75 -4.83 -1.56 -30.27
CA GLN A 75 -6.21 -1.51 -30.78
C GLN A 75 -6.73 -2.92 -31.11
N ARG A 76 -6.66 -3.86 -30.17
CA ARG A 76 -7.46 -5.09 -30.29
C ARG A 76 -8.88 -4.76 -29.83
N PRO A 77 -9.90 -4.90 -30.68
CA PRO A 77 -11.28 -4.69 -30.26
C PRO A 77 -11.65 -5.85 -29.32
N ARG A 78 -11.56 -5.61 -28.01
CA ARG A 78 -12.30 -6.40 -27.04
C ARG A 78 -13.60 -5.66 -26.79
N ASP A 79 -14.72 -6.29 -27.14
CA ASP A 79 -16.07 -5.86 -26.79
C ASP A 79 -16.23 -5.87 -25.26
N TYR A 80 -15.71 -4.84 -24.60
CA TYR A 80 -16.18 -4.48 -23.28
C TYR A 80 -17.54 -3.79 -23.48
N PRO A 81 -18.58 -4.12 -22.68
CA PRO A 81 -19.78 -3.30 -22.69
C PRO A 81 -19.35 -1.87 -22.38
N LEU A 82 -19.55 -0.98 -23.36
CA LEU A 82 -19.41 0.47 -23.28
C LEU A 82 -20.33 0.97 -22.16
N ARG A 83 -19.90 0.80 -20.91
CA ARG A 83 -20.44 1.57 -19.80
C ARG A 83 -19.69 2.89 -19.87
N ASP A 84 -20.18 3.77 -20.73
CA ASP A 84 -19.79 5.16 -20.90
C ASP A 84 -18.30 5.40 -20.65
N GLU A 85 -17.43 4.96 -21.58
CA GLU A 85 -16.09 5.51 -21.61
C GLU A 85 -16.22 7.02 -21.86
N TYR A 86 -16.06 7.78 -20.78
CA TYR A 86 -16.20 9.23 -20.75
C TYR A 86 -15.04 9.89 -21.51
N LEU A 87 -15.04 9.80 -22.83
CA LEU A 87 -14.04 10.38 -23.71
C LEU A 87 -14.05 11.90 -23.55
N LEU A 88 -12.96 12.48 -23.01
CA LEU A 88 -12.75 13.92 -23.04
C LEU A 88 -12.40 14.35 -24.46
N ASN A 89 -13.19 15.28 -25.01
CA ASN A 89 -12.93 15.82 -26.34
C ASN A 89 -11.97 17.01 -26.22
N CYS A 90 -10.68 16.72 -26.10
CA CYS A 90 -9.63 17.74 -26.02
C CYS A 90 -9.14 18.09 -27.44
N THR A 91 -9.54 19.25 -27.98
CA THR A 91 -8.96 19.78 -29.23
C THR A 91 -7.52 20.25 -28.98
N THR A 92 -6.58 19.91 -29.85
CA THR A 92 -5.13 20.13 -29.65
C THR A 92 -4.65 21.58 -29.89
N THR A 93 -5.55 22.55 -30.04
CA THR A 93 -5.21 23.85 -30.65
C THR A 93 -5.14 25.05 -29.71
N ASN A 94 -5.31 24.92 -28.39
CA ASN A 94 -5.08 26.04 -27.45
C ASN A 94 -4.72 25.58 -26.02
N THR A 95 -3.66 26.16 -25.46
CA THR A 95 -3.11 25.82 -24.12
C THR A 95 -3.96 26.25 -22.93
N THR A 96 -5.13 26.86 -23.17
CA THR A 96 -6.12 27.32 -22.16
C THR A 96 -7.51 26.68 -22.32
N LEU A 97 -7.61 25.52 -22.98
CA LEU A 97 -8.88 24.86 -23.26
C LEU A 97 -9.58 24.33 -21.98
N THR A 98 -10.68 24.96 -21.61
CA THR A 98 -11.77 24.31 -20.88
C THR A 98 -12.34 23.20 -21.77
N CYS A 99 -12.34 21.96 -21.29
CA CYS A 99 -13.00 20.86 -21.99
C CYS A 99 -14.51 21.09 -21.91
N PRO A 100 -15.23 21.28 -23.03
CA PRO A 100 -16.67 21.50 -22.99
C PRO A 100 -17.36 20.26 -22.41
N ALA A 101 -18.08 20.44 -21.30
CA ALA A 101 -18.87 19.41 -20.67
C ALA A 101 -20.21 19.22 -21.41
N ASN A 102 -20.18 18.92 -22.71
CA ASN A 102 -21.38 18.62 -23.51
C ASN A 102 -21.82 17.17 -23.28
N TYR A 103 -21.99 16.76 -22.02
CA TYR A 103 -22.50 15.45 -21.68
C TYR A 103 -23.93 15.61 -21.18
N PRO A 104 -24.91 14.90 -21.78
CA PRO A 104 -26.24 14.86 -21.20
C PRO A 104 -26.11 14.35 -19.76
N PRO A 105 -26.83 14.94 -18.78
CA PRO A 105 -26.92 14.33 -17.46
C PRO A 105 -27.37 12.89 -17.65
N PRO A 106 -26.84 11.91 -16.89
CA PRO A 106 -27.23 10.51 -17.06
C PRO A 106 -28.76 10.41 -17.00
N HIS A 107 -29.39 10.23 -18.17
CA HIS A 107 -30.82 9.99 -18.30
C HIS A 107 -31.09 8.65 -17.63
N GLY A 108 -31.46 8.68 -16.34
CA GLY A 108 -31.69 7.49 -15.52
C GLY A 108 -31.38 7.63 -14.03
N SER A 109 -30.79 8.72 -13.55
CA SER A 109 -30.36 8.82 -12.15
C SER A 109 -31.49 8.98 -11.11
N SER A 110 -32.70 9.35 -11.52
CA SER A 110 -33.83 9.46 -10.59
C SER A 110 -34.31 8.11 -10.04
N GLU A 111 -34.07 7.00 -10.75
CA GLU A 111 -34.46 5.66 -10.26
C GLU A 111 -33.35 4.98 -9.44
N LEU A 112 -32.08 5.33 -9.67
CA LEU A 112 -30.92 4.79 -8.92
C LEU A 112 -30.69 5.44 -7.55
N LEU A 113 -31.29 6.61 -7.30
CA LEU A 113 -31.18 7.33 -6.02
C LEU A 113 -32.14 6.83 -4.93
N ASN A 114 -33.14 6.00 -5.29
CA ASN A 114 -34.03 5.40 -4.32
C ASN A 114 -33.51 4.03 -3.89
N THR A 115 -32.99 3.96 -2.64
CA THR A 115 -32.70 2.78 -1.80
C THR A 115 -31.25 2.34 -1.58
N GLN A 116 -30.24 2.90 -2.25
CA GLN A 116 -28.87 2.41 -2.03
C GLN A 116 -28.19 3.10 -0.85
N GLN A 117 -28.33 2.50 0.34
CA GLN A 117 -27.53 2.87 1.51
C GLN A 117 -26.04 2.69 1.19
N CYS A 118 -25.23 3.73 1.43
CA CYS A 118 -23.79 3.66 1.22
C CYS A 118 -23.19 2.43 1.92
N PRO A 119 -22.27 1.70 1.28
CA PRO A 119 -21.57 0.60 1.92
C PRO A 119 -21.01 0.98 3.30
N ASN A 120 -21.12 0.06 4.26
CA ASN A 120 -20.81 0.30 5.67
C ASN A 120 -19.37 0.83 5.89
N TYR A 121 -18.42 0.49 5.02
CA TYR A 121 -17.06 1.02 5.11
C TYR A 121 -16.96 2.55 4.95
N PHE A 122 -17.94 3.22 4.35
CA PHE A 122 -17.95 4.69 4.30
C PHE A 122 -18.23 5.35 5.66
N ARG A 123 -18.68 4.60 6.67
CA ARG A 123 -18.85 5.14 8.04
C ARG A 123 -17.56 5.74 8.60
N TRP A 124 -16.41 5.23 8.14
CA TRP A 124 -15.11 5.64 8.64
C TRP A 124 -14.74 7.08 8.28
N ILE A 125 -15.38 7.66 7.26
CA ILE A 125 -15.28 9.09 6.96
C ILE A 125 -15.65 9.92 8.20
N HIS A 126 -16.66 9.50 8.97
CA HIS A 126 -17.06 10.21 10.19
C HIS A 126 -16.02 10.14 11.31
N GLU A 127 -15.26 9.04 11.39
CA GLU A 127 -14.16 8.92 12.35
C GLU A 127 -12.96 9.76 11.90
N ASP A 128 -12.65 9.79 10.60
CA ASP A 128 -11.56 10.61 10.06
C ASP A 128 -11.86 12.11 10.25
N MET A 129 -13.12 12.53 10.06
CA MET A 129 -13.56 13.92 10.23
C MET A 129 -13.83 14.33 11.68
N LYS A 130 -13.75 13.39 12.63
CA LYS A 130 -14.07 13.61 14.05
C LYS A 130 -13.31 14.75 14.71
N PRO A 131 -12.01 15.01 14.44
CA PRO A 131 -11.27 16.10 15.07
C PRO A 131 -11.94 17.47 14.89
N TRP A 132 -12.62 17.68 13.76
CA TRP A 132 -13.23 18.96 13.40
C TRP A 132 -14.73 19.04 13.68
N LYS A 133 -15.36 17.94 14.12
CA LYS A 133 -16.83 17.85 14.27
C LYS A 133 -17.46 18.97 15.11
N LYS A 134 -16.78 19.42 16.18
CA LYS A 134 -17.32 20.44 17.11
C LYS A 134 -17.03 21.88 16.68
N LYS A 135 -15.84 22.14 16.14
CA LYS A 135 -15.35 23.51 15.89
C LYS A 135 -15.33 23.88 14.41
N GLY A 136 -15.54 22.92 13.51
CA GLY A 136 -15.37 23.10 12.07
C GLY A 136 -13.89 23.14 11.67
N ILE A 137 -13.69 23.46 10.40
CA ILE A 137 -12.39 23.65 9.76
C ILE A 137 -12.29 25.13 9.40
N THR A 138 -11.26 25.83 9.88
CA THR A 138 -11.02 27.23 9.50
C THR A 138 -10.09 27.31 8.29
N ARG A 139 -10.08 28.48 7.63
CA ARG A 139 -9.16 28.74 6.51
C ARG A 139 -7.70 28.59 6.92
N GLU A 140 -7.35 29.10 8.09
CA GLU A 140 -5.97 29.04 8.63
C GLU A 140 -5.53 27.59 8.83
N MET A 141 -6.44 26.69 9.23
CA MET A 141 -6.15 25.26 9.37
C MET A 141 -5.85 24.63 8.01
N VAL A 142 -6.65 24.92 6.98
CA VAL A 142 -6.42 24.43 5.60
C VAL A 142 -5.09 24.95 5.06
N GLU A 143 -4.83 26.26 5.18
CA GLU A 143 -3.59 26.88 4.74
C GLU A 143 -2.37 26.28 5.45
N SER A 144 -2.48 25.97 6.75
CA SER A 144 -1.40 25.35 7.53
C SER A 144 -1.05 23.93 7.08
N SER A 145 -1.97 23.23 6.40
CA SER A 145 -1.71 21.94 5.76
C SER A 145 -0.78 22.05 4.55
N GLY A 146 -0.64 23.23 3.96
CA GLY A 146 0.11 23.45 2.72
C GLY A 146 1.58 23.03 2.79
N LYS A 147 2.20 23.06 3.98
CA LYS A 147 3.59 22.57 4.19
C LYS A 147 3.73 21.05 4.06
N PHE A 148 2.61 20.32 4.11
CA PHE A 148 2.54 18.87 3.93
C PHE A 148 1.88 18.48 2.62
N ALA A 149 1.32 19.41 1.84
CA ALA A 149 0.54 19.06 0.66
C ALA A 149 1.40 19.04 -0.60
N HIS A 150 1.07 18.15 -1.53
CA HIS A 150 1.55 18.22 -2.91
C HIS A 150 0.68 19.15 -3.75
N PHE A 151 -0.63 19.15 -3.51
CA PHE A 151 -1.54 20.06 -4.19
C PHE A 151 -2.72 20.47 -3.30
N GLN A 152 -3.25 21.64 -3.61
CA GLN A 152 -4.51 22.16 -3.11
C GLN A 152 -5.54 22.08 -4.24
N LEU A 153 -6.72 21.53 -3.95
CA LEU A 153 -7.87 21.48 -4.84
C LEU A 153 -8.95 22.39 -4.27
N VAL A 154 -9.38 23.37 -5.06
CA VAL A 154 -10.51 24.23 -4.74
C VAL A 154 -11.62 23.96 -5.75
N ILE A 155 -12.82 23.66 -5.29
CA ILE A 155 -14.02 23.57 -6.13
C ILE A 155 -14.89 24.77 -5.81
N VAL A 156 -15.24 25.55 -6.84
CA VAL A 156 -16.18 26.67 -6.73
C VAL A 156 -17.17 26.59 -7.88
N ASN A 157 -18.46 26.53 -7.56
CA ASN A 157 -19.54 26.48 -8.55
C ASN A 157 -19.31 25.39 -9.62
N GLY A 158 -18.96 24.18 -9.15
CA GLY A 158 -18.68 23.02 -10.02
C GLY A 158 -17.39 23.08 -10.83
N THR A 159 -16.57 24.13 -10.68
CA THR A 159 -15.28 24.27 -11.37
C THR A 159 -14.13 23.94 -10.42
N ALA A 160 -13.24 23.03 -10.83
CA ALA A 160 -12.05 22.66 -10.08
C ALA A 160 -10.84 23.54 -10.45
N TYR A 161 -10.19 24.07 -9.43
CA TYR A 161 -8.93 24.82 -9.49
C TYR A 161 -7.87 24.06 -8.71
N VAL A 162 -6.67 23.93 -9.27
CA VAL A 162 -5.58 23.18 -8.64
C VAL A 162 -4.37 24.08 -8.50
N LYS A 163 -3.85 24.16 -7.28
CA LYS A 163 -2.55 24.78 -6.99
C LYS A 163 -1.57 23.70 -6.58
N GLN A 164 -0.49 23.55 -7.32
CA GLN A 164 0.59 22.65 -6.96
C GLN A 164 1.49 23.31 -5.90
N HIS A 165 1.76 22.58 -4.82
CA HIS A 165 2.66 22.96 -3.74
C HIS A 165 4.00 22.23 -3.84
N ASP A 166 3.98 20.96 -4.22
CA ASP A 166 5.18 20.14 -4.42
C ASP A 166 4.91 19.07 -5.50
N LYS A 167 5.97 18.43 -5.99
CA LYS A 167 5.87 17.37 -7.00
C LYS A 167 5.51 16.04 -6.36
N ALA A 168 4.40 15.44 -6.78
CA ALA A 168 4.06 14.08 -6.39
C ALA A 168 5.02 13.05 -7.02
N PHE A 169 5.15 11.89 -6.38
CA PHE A 169 5.82 10.75 -6.99
C PHE A 169 5.00 10.27 -8.19
N GLN A 170 5.60 10.18 -9.37
CA GLN A 170 4.91 9.72 -10.59
C GLN A 170 3.62 10.52 -10.87
N THR A 171 2.60 9.92 -11.50
CA THR A 171 1.32 10.57 -11.85
C THR A 171 0.24 10.44 -10.78
N ARG A 172 0.63 10.26 -9.51
CA ARG A 172 -0.32 10.05 -8.41
C ARG A 172 -1.32 11.21 -8.26
N ASP A 173 -0.82 12.43 -8.27
CA ASP A 173 -1.62 13.65 -8.22
C ASP A 173 -2.57 13.76 -9.43
N VAL A 174 -2.05 13.57 -10.64
CA VAL A 174 -2.84 13.63 -11.89
C VAL A 174 -4.01 12.65 -11.86
N LEU A 175 -3.79 11.42 -11.43
CA LEU A 175 -4.84 10.38 -11.39
C LEU A 175 -5.82 10.56 -10.21
N THR A 176 -5.38 11.14 -9.10
CA THR A 176 -6.30 11.59 -8.05
C THR A 176 -7.20 12.72 -8.56
N LEU A 177 -6.65 13.70 -9.27
CA LEU A 177 -7.42 14.78 -9.91
C LEU A 177 -8.38 14.22 -10.96
N TRP A 178 -7.95 13.24 -11.77
CA TRP A 178 -8.82 12.53 -12.70
C TRP A 178 -10.05 11.95 -12.00
N GLY A 179 -9.85 11.33 -10.84
CA GLY A 179 -10.95 10.81 -10.03
C GLY A 179 -11.96 11.86 -9.58
N VAL A 180 -11.46 13.04 -9.16
CA VAL A 180 -12.32 14.17 -8.79
C VAL A 180 -13.09 14.72 -9.99
N LEU A 181 -12.45 14.83 -11.16
CA LEU A 181 -13.12 15.29 -12.38
C LEU A 181 -14.26 14.34 -12.79
N GLN A 182 -14.08 13.03 -12.61
CA GLN A 182 -15.15 12.06 -12.82
C GLN A 182 -16.31 12.26 -11.83
N LEU A 183 -16.04 12.61 -10.56
CA LEU A 183 -17.09 12.93 -9.59
C LEU A 183 -17.88 14.20 -9.97
N LEU A 184 -17.18 15.27 -10.35
CA LEU A 184 -17.82 16.51 -10.81
C LEU A 184 -18.71 16.28 -12.03
N LYS A 185 -18.29 15.38 -12.92
CA LYS A 185 -19.06 14.99 -14.10
C LYS A 185 -20.27 14.11 -13.79
N LEU A 186 -20.13 13.16 -12.86
CA LEU A 186 -21.22 12.26 -12.47
C LEU A 186 -22.31 12.97 -11.64
N TYR A 187 -21.92 13.98 -10.88
CA TYR A 187 -22.78 14.69 -9.94
C TYR A 187 -22.75 16.22 -10.16
N PRO A 188 -23.10 16.71 -11.38
CA PRO A 188 -23.00 18.12 -11.71
C PRO A 188 -23.91 18.96 -10.80
N GLY A 189 -23.34 20.02 -10.22
CA GLY A 189 -24.05 20.90 -9.29
C GLY A 189 -24.36 20.31 -7.91
N GLN A 190 -23.98 19.06 -7.63
CA GLN A 190 -24.20 18.43 -6.32
C GLN A 190 -22.97 18.49 -5.40
N LEU A 191 -21.76 18.62 -5.96
CA LEU A 191 -20.57 18.81 -5.15
C LEU A 191 -20.56 20.26 -4.60
N PRO A 192 -20.40 20.44 -3.28
CA PRO A 192 -20.33 21.76 -2.68
C PRO A 192 -19.01 22.45 -3.05
N ASP A 193 -18.94 23.75 -2.74
CA ASP A 193 -17.68 24.47 -2.75
C ASP A 193 -16.75 23.87 -1.67
N LEU A 194 -15.51 23.56 -2.05
CA LEU A 194 -14.55 22.82 -1.22
C LEU A 194 -13.15 23.42 -1.37
N ASP A 195 -12.37 23.38 -0.29
CA ASP A 195 -10.94 23.71 -0.29
C ASP A 195 -10.18 22.59 0.43
N LEU A 196 -9.45 21.78 -0.33
CA LEU A 196 -8.88 20.50 0.10
C LEU A 196 -7.38 20.45 -0.16
N MET A 197 -6.63 19.98 0.82
CA MET A 197 -5.18 19.77 0.73
C MET A 197 -4.88 18.28 0.62
N PHE A 198 -4.06 17.90 -0.35
CA PHE A 198 -3.72 16.49 -0.63
C PHE A 198 -2.23 16.21 -0.49
N GLN A 199 -1.91 15.10 0.17
CA GLN A 199 -0.58 14.54 0.30
C GLN A 199 -0.53 13.17 -0.42
N CYS A 200 0.37 13.05 -1.39
CA CYS A 200 0.43 11.95 -2.37
C CYS A 200 1.57 10.93 -2.13
N HIS A 201 2.40 11.11 -1.11
CA HIS A 201 3.43 10.15 -0.70
C HIS A 201 2.83 9.00 0.11
N ASP A 202 3.70 8.07 0.51
CA ASP A 202 3.29 6.82 1.17
C ASP A 202 2.95 7.04 2.66
N GLN A 203 3.67 7.86 3.41
CA GLN A 203 3.49 7.91 4.87
C GLN A 203 2.56 9.04 5.32
N PRO A 204 1.56 8.75 6.17
CA PRO A 204 0.63 9.75 6.69
C PRO A 204 1.38 10.79 7.54
N SER A 205 0.98 12.06 7.41
CA SER A 205 1.77 13.21 7.83
C SER A 205 1.34 13.81 9.17
N ILE A 206 0.05 13.80 9.49
CA ILE A 206 -0.48 14.53 10.66
C ILE A 206 -0.42 13.65 11.91
N LYS A 207 0.71 13.64 12.61
CA LYS A 207 0.91 12.79 13.80
C LYS A 207 0.10 13.27 15.01
N LYS A 208 -0.71 12.38 15.61
CA LYS A 208 -1.60 12.72 16.73
C LYS A 208 -0.89 13.30 17.95
N ASN A 209 0.31 12.80 18.26
CA ASN A 209 1.12 13.25 19.39
C ASN A 209 1.57 14.72 19.30
N LEU A 210 1.59 15.32 18.09
CA LEU A 210 1.94 16.72 17.90
C LEU A 210 0.77 17.68 18.14
N TYR A 211 -0.46 17.17 18.22
CA TYR A 211 -1.70 17.96 18.34
C TYR A 211 -2.52 17.58 19.59
N MET A 212 -1.83 17.33 20.70
CA MET A 212 -2.45 17.10 22.00
C MET A 212 -2.57 18.42 22.81
N GLY A 213 -3.45 18.44 23.81
CA GLY A 213 -3.60 19.59 24.71
C GLY A 213 -4.12 20.84 23.98
N SER A 214 -3.43 21.98 24.17
CA SER A 214 -3.81 23.25 23.56
C SER A 214 -3.82 23.21 22.03
N LYS A 215 -2.95 22.41 21.42
CA LYS A 215 -2.84 22.26 19.95
C LYS A 215 -3.92 21.40 19.31
N ALA A 216 -4.77 20.75 20.12
CA ALA A 216 -5.85 19.91 19.60
C ALA A 216 -6.89 20.69 18.77
N ALA A 217 -6.98 22.01 18.98
CA ALA A 217 -7.84 22.89 18.20
C ALA A 217 -7.24 23.28 16.83
N GLU A 218 -5.97 22.95 16.59
CA GLU A 218 -5.18 23.41 15.44
C GLU A 218 -4.82 22.26 14.48
N VAL A 219 -5.49 21.10 14.60
CA VAL A 219 -5.20 19.94 13.74
C VAL A 219 -5.48 20.30 12.28
N PRO A 220 -4.47 20.27 11.38
CA PRO A 220 -4.67 20.62 9.98
C PRO A 220 -5.40 19.50 9.23
N PRO A 221 -6.47 19.78 8.46
CA PRO A 221 -7.11 18.77 7.62
C PRO A 221 -6.23 18.49 6.39
N LEU A 222 -5.88 17.22 6.20
CA LEU A 222 -5.04 16.79 5.10
C LEU A 222 -5.57 15.46 4.56
N PHE A 223 -5.89 15.43 3.27
CA PHE A 223 -6.29 14.21 2.57
C PHE A 223 -5.06 13.40 2.19
N HIS A 224 -5.12 12.10 2.46
CA HIS A 224 -4.04 11.17 2.22
C HIS A 224 -4.61 9.83 1.78
N PHE A 225 -3.82 9.04 1.06
CA PHE A 225 -4.23 7.71 0.60
C PHE A 225 -4.31 6.64 1.71
N CYS A 226 -3.78 6.93 2.90
CA CYS A 226 -3.91 6.07 4.08
C CYS A 226 -3.85 6.88 5.37
N GLY A 227 -4.29 6.28 6.47
CA GLY A 227 -4.06 6.74 7.83
C GLY A 227 -3.51 5.64 8.73
N SER A 228 -3.25 5.96 9.99
CA SER A 228 -2.97 4.97 11.04
C SER A 228 -3.64 5.40 12.35
N ASP A 229 -3.59 4.54 13.37
CA ASP A 229 -4.10 4.89 14.70
C ASP A 229 -3.34 6.07 15.33
N SER A 230 -2.14 6.37 14.83
CA SER A 230 -1.27 7.46 15.29
C SER A 230 -1.33 8.73 14.43
N THR A 231 -2.22 8.80 13.42
CA THR A 231 -2.37 9.99 12.57
C THR A 231 -3.80 10.52 12.42
N PHE A 232 -3.94 11.79 12.02
CA PHE A 232 -5.22 12.47 11.75
C PHE A 232 -5.52 12.66 10.26
N ASP A 233 -4.67 12.15 9.36
CA ASP A 233 -4.88 12.22 7.92
C ASP A 233 -6.26 11.66 7.52
N ILE A 234 -6.97 12.39 6.65
CA ILE A 234 -8.30 12.03 6.14
C ILE A 234 -8.12 11.09 4.96
N VAL A 235 -8.65 9.87 5.06
CA VAL A 235 -8.35 8.85 4.04
C VAL A 235 -9.18 9.07 2.78
N PHE A 236 -8.48 9.14 1.64
CA PHE A 236 -9.04 9.24 0.30
C PHE A 236 -8.68 8.00 -0.53
N PRO A 237 -9.54 7.51 -1.45
CA PRO A 237 -9.18 6.44 -2.37
C PRO A 237 -7.90 6.78 -3.15
N ASP A 238 -6.95 5.85 -3.19
CA ASP A 238 -5.67 6.10 -3.86
C ASP A 238 -5.81 6.25 -5.38
N TRP A 239 -4.80 6.87 -6.00
CA TRP A 239 -4.74 7.09 -7.45
C TRP A 239 -4.93 5.81 -8.26
N SER A 240 -4.56 4.65 -7.70
CA SER A 240 -4.53 3.38 -8.42
C SER A 240 -5.91 2.81 -8.71
N PHE A 241 -6.98 3.36 -8.12
CA PHE A 241 -8.36 3.08 -8.57
C PHE A 241 -8.61 3.57 -10.00
N TRP A 242 -7.92 4.62 -10.43
CA TRP A 242 -7.97 5.14 -11.81
C TRP A 242 -6.81 4.65 -12.68
N GLY A 243 -5.95 3.77 -12.14
CA GLY A 243 -4.86 3.13 -12.85
C GLY A 243 -3.48 3.49 -12.30
N TRP A 244 -2.45 2.82 -12.80
CA TRP A 244 -1.07 3.16 -12.51
C TRP A 244 -0.22 2.90 -13.76
N PRO A 245 -0.17 3.88 -14.69
CA PRO A 245 0.40 3.68 -16.01
C PRO A 245 1.90 3.38 -16.00
N GLU A 246 2.65 3.92 -15.03
CA GLU A 246 4.10 3.71 -14.91
C GLU A 246 4.48 2.24 -14.67
N ILE A 247 3.54 1.42 -14.19
CA ILE A 247 3.73 -0.02 -14.00
C ILE A 247 2.64 -0.85 -14.69
N ASN A 248 1.99 -0.28 -15.71
CA ASN A 248 1.00 -0.93 -16.56
C ASN A 248 -0.18 -1.57 -15.80
N ILE A 249 -0.68 -0.89 -14.76
CA ILE A 249 -1.89 -1.31 -14.04
C ILE A 249 -3.10 -0.54 -14.60
N LYS A 250 -4.10 -1.28 -15.06
CA LYS A 250 -5.36 -0.74 -15.57
C LYS A 250 -6.18 -0.08 -14.44
N PRO A 251 -7.13 0.81 -14.77
CA PRO A 251 -8.13 1.28 -13.81
C PRO A 251 -8.90 0.12 -13.17
N TRP A 252 -9.41 0.33 -11.95
CA TRP A 252 -10.01 -0.73 -11.14
C TRP A 252 -11.14 -1.49 -11.84
N VAL A 253 -12.08 -0.79 -12.48
CA VAL A 253 -13.26 -1.41 -13.11
C VAL A 253 -12.89 -2.42 -14.22
N PRO A 254 -12.11 -2.07 -15.25
CA PRO A 254 -11.68 -3.06 -16.25
C PRO A 254 -10.76 -4.13 -15.67
N LEU A 255 -9.84 -3.77 -14.76
CA LEU A 255 -8.94 -4.74 -14.14
C LEU A 255 -9.69 -5.79 -13.30
N MET A 256 -10.75 -5.37 -12.59
CA MET A 256 -11.59 -6.26 -11.81
C MET A 256 -12.25 -7.31 -12.68
N LYS A 257 -12.73 -6.94 -13.88
CA LYS A 257 -13.27 -7.88 -14.87
C LYS A 257 -12.21 -8.87 -15.34
N ASP A 258 -11.00 -8.39 -15.67
CA ASP A 258 -9.90 -9.25 -16.08
C ASP A 258 -9.51 -10.25 -14.98
N ILE A 259 -9.46 -9.80 -13.71
CA ILE A 259 -9.20 -10.68 -12.55
C ILE A 259 -10.35 -11.69 -12.36
N GLU A 260 -11.61 -11.28 -12.50
CA GLU A 260 -12.76 -12.18 -12.43
C GLU A 260 -12.73 -13.26 -13.52
N GLU A 261 -12.32 -12.91 -14.73
CA GLU A 261 -12.07 -13.86 -15.82
C GLU A 261 -10.90 -14.78 -15.51
N GLY A 262 -9.78 -14.24 -15.03
CA GLY A 262 -8.61 -15.00 -14.57
C GLY A 262 -8.98 -16.03 -13.49
N ASN A 263 -9.81 -15.63 -12.53
CA ASN A 263 -10.28 -16.50 -11.45
C ASN A 263 -11.07 -17.72 -11.93
N LYS A 264 -11.76 -17.62 -13.08
CA LYS A 264 -12.56 -18.72 -13.67
C LYS A 264 -11.70 -19.77 -14.38
N ARG A 265 -10.43 -19.48 -14.67
CA ARG A 265 -9.56 -20.38 -15.45
C ARG A 265 -9.15 -21.63 -14.69
N ILE A 266 -9.02 -21.53 -13.37
CA ILE A 266 -8.64 -22.64 -12.49
C ILE A 266 -9.61 -22.64 -11.31
N ASN A 267 -10.37 -23.73 -11.16
CA ASN A 267 -11.24 -23.92 -10.01
C ASN A 267 -10.43 -23.81 -8.72
N TRP A 268 -11.04 -23.24 -7.69
CA TRP A 268 -10.37 -23.03 -6.40
C TRP A 268 -9.65 -24.27 -5.85
N THR A 269 -10.29 -25.43 -5.95
CA THR A 269 -9.75 -26.73 -5.48
C THR A 269 -8.54 -27.18 -6.27
N ASP A 270 -8.38 -26.72 -7.51
CA ASP A 270 -7.31 -27.15 -8.41
C ASP A 270 -6.13 -26.17 -8.40
N ARG A 271 -6.28 -25.02 -7.73
CA ARG A 271 -5.20 -24.07 -7.48
C ARG A 271 -4.10 -24.69 -6.63
N LYS A 272 -2.87 -24.22 -6.83
CA LYS A 272 -1.68 -24.68 -6.09
C LYS A 272 -1.90 -24.43 -4.58
N PRO A 273 -1.68 -25.43 -3.70
CA PRO A 273 -1.90 -25.30 -2.26
C PRO A 273 -0.77 -24.53 -1.56
N PHE A 274 -0.34 -23.40 -2.14
CA PHE A 274 0.77 -22.58 -1.67
C PHE A 274 0.28 -21.18 -1.34
N ALA A 275 0.95 -20.52 -0.39
CA ALA A 275 0.84 -19.08 -0.24
C ALA A 275 1.76 -18.37 -1.22
N SER A 276 1.29 -17.39 -1.96
CA SER A 276 2.15 -16.62 -2.85
C SER A 276 2.12 -15.12 -2.55
N TRP A 277 3.27 -14.52 -2.79
CA TRP A 277 3.48 -13.08 -2.77
C TRP A 277 4.45 -12.71 -3.88
N LYS A 278 4.16 -11.63 -4.61
CA LYS A 278 5.06 -11.08 -5.63
C LYS A 278 5.09 -9.56 -5.49
N GLY A 279 6.29 -8.97 -5.45
CA GLY A 279 6.46 -7.53 -5.33
C GLY A 279 7.89 -7.11 -4.97
N ASN A 280 8.11 -5.81 -4.80
CA ASN A 280 9.41 -5.30 -4.38
C ASN A 280 9.67 -5.61 -2.90
N LEU A 281 10.61 -6.51 -2.62
CA LEU A 281 10.97 -6.97 -1.26
C LEU A 281 11.77 -5.94 -0.46
N TYR A 282 12.35 -4.92 -1.09
CA TYR A 282 13.27 -4.01 -0.43
C TYR A 282 12.59 -2.83 0.29
N THR A 283 11.25 -2.74 0.25
CA THR A 283 10.49 -1.64 0.84
C THR A 283 9.82 -2.03 2.16
N GLY A 284 10.05 -1.23 3.21
CA GLY A 284 9.38 -1.33 4.51
C GLY A 284 9.37 -2.74 5.11
N GLN A 285 8.19 -3.24 5.48
CA GLN A 285 8.06 -4.51 6.21
C GLN A 285 8.38 -5.76 5.36
N ARG A 286 8.46 -5.63 4.03
CA ARG A 286 8.56 -6.76 3.10
C ARG A 286 9.87 -7.55 3.20
N GLN A 287 10.92 -6.93 3.72
CA GLN A 287 12.19 -7.60 3.99
C GLN A 287 12.04 -8.75 5.00
N LYS A 288 11.05 -8.67 5.92
CA LYS A 288 10.73 -9.76 6.85
C LYS A 288 10.24 -11.00 6.08
N LEU A 289 9.46 -10.80 5.03
CA LEU A 289 8.88 -11.88 4.21
C LEU A 289 9.94 -12.59 3.35
N ALA A 290 10.98 -11.87 2.92
CA ALA A 290 12.08 -12.45 2.14
C ALA A 290 12.78 -13.62 2.86
N LYS A 291 12.84 -13.58 4.20
CA LYS A 291 13.45 -14.62 5.04
C LYS A 291 12.66 -15.93 5.04
N CYS A 292 11.41 -15.92 4.57
CA CYS A 292 10.57 -17.10 4.65
C CYS A 292 10.90 -18.16 3.59
N ASN A 293 11.49 -17.77 2.44
CA ASN A 293 11.87 -18.74 1.40
C ASN A 293 12.99 -19.71 1.82
N SER A 294 13.81 -19.35 2.81
CA SER A 294 14.90 -20.22 3.29
C SER A 294 14.45 -21.28 4.29
N VAL A 295 13.16 -21.35 4.60
CA VAL A 295 12.60 -22.35 5.53
C VAL A 295 12.50 -23.69 4.81
N LYS A 296 12.88 -24.80 5.48
CA LYS A 296 12.73 -26.16 4.94
C LYS A 296 11.25 -26.57 4.93
N ASP A 297 10.82 -27.33 3.92
CA ASP A 297 9.42 -27.79 3.76
C ASP A 297 8.44 -26.61 3.80
N TRP A 298 8.78 -25.57 3.03
CA TRP A 298 8.09 -24.30 3.02
C TRP A 298 6.93 -24.29 2.02
N THR A 299 5.76 -23.83 2.48
CA THR A 299 4.51 -23.85 1.73
C THR A 299 4.12 -22.47 1.20
N ALA A 300 5.11 -21.57 1.03
CA ALA A 300 4.90 -20.30 0.35
C ALA A 300 5.94 -20.02 -0.74
N ALA A 301 5.58 -19.17 -1.69
CA ALA A 301 6.39 -18.74 -2.80
C ALA A 301 6.47 -17.20 -2.77
N ILE A 302 7.59 -16.68 -2.28
CA ILE A 302 7.83 -15.24 -2.16
C ILE A 302 8.74 -14.79 -3.30
N HIS A 303 8.19 -14.00 -4.23
CA HIS A 303 8.89 -13.60 -5.44
C HIS A 303 9.27 -12.11 -5.37
N HIS A 304 10.57 -11.83 -5.55
CA HIS A 304 11.01 -10.46 -5.77
C HIS A 304 10.55 -9.98 -7.15
N GLN A 305 10.05 -8.75 -7.21
CA GLN A 305 9.72 -8.07 -8.45
C GLN A 305 10.54 -6.81 -8.60
N ASP A 306 11.36 -6.82 -9.66
CA ASP A 306 12.14 -5.68 -10.10
C ASP A 306 11.35 -4.92 -11.16
N TRP A 307 10.85 -3.73 -10.81
CA TRP A 307 10.05 -2.91 -11.71
C TRP A 307 10.84 -2.33 -12.88
N GLY A 308 12.15 -2.14 -12.75
CA GLY A 308 13.01 -1.71 -13.85
C GLY A 308 13.14 -2.80 -14.90
N LYS A 309 13.35 -4.04 -14.45
CA LYS A 309 13.36 -5.22 -15.33
C LYS A 309 12.00 -5.46 -15.98
N GLU A 310 10.91 -5.42 -15.22
CA GLU A 310 9.56 -5.60 -15.77
C GLU A 310 9.24 -4.53 -16.83
N ALA A 311 9.60 -3.27 -16.60
CA ALA A 311 9.43 -2.21 -17.59
C ALA A 311 10.23 -2.49 -18.88
N ALA A 312 11.50 -2.92 -18.76
CA ALA A 312 12.33 -3.28 -19.90
C ALA A 312 11.79 -4.48 -20.70
N GLU A 313 11.12 -5.42 -20.03
CA GLU A 313 10.53 -6.61 -20.65
C GLU A 313 9.08 -6.42 -21.12
N GLY A 314 8.50 -5.23 -20.90
CA GLY A 314 7.14 -4.88 -21.29
C GLY A 314 6.05 -5.47 -20.39
N PHE A 315 6.33 -5.59 -19.08
CA PHE A 315 5.38 -6.00 -18.03
C PHE A 315 4.77 -7.40 -18.21
N LYS A 316 5.44 -8.27 -18.99
CA LYS A 316 4.94 -9.60 -19.36
C LYS A 316 4.68 -10.51 -18.17
N ASN A 317 5.37 -10.29 -17.05
CA ASN A 317 5.29 -11.14 -15.88
C ASN A 317 4.53 -10.46 -14.72
N SER A 318 4.02 -9.24 -14.90
CA SER A 318 3.40 -8.44 -13.84
C SER A 318 1.87 -8.30 -13.94
N ASP A 319 1.23 -8.94 -14.91
CA ASP A 319 -0.23 -8.94 -15.04
C ASP A 319 -0.87 -9.53 -13.78
N LEU A 320 -1.77 -8.77 -13.15
CA LEU A 320 -2.44 -9.16 -11.92
C LEU A 320 -3.50 -10.25 -12.15
N SER A 321 -4.16 -10.29 -13.31
CA SER A 321 -5.16 -11.32 -13.62
C SER A 321 -4.56 -12.72 -13.78
N GLU A 322 -3.26 -12.80 -14.07
CA GLU A 322 -2.50 -14.05 -14.22
C GLU A 322 -1.95 -14.58 -12.88
N GLN A 323 -2.07 -13.82 -11.79
CA GLN A 323 -1.44 -14.12 -10.50
C GLN A 323 -2.37 -14.80 -9.49
N CYS A 324 -3.60 -15.14 -9.89
CA CYS A 324 -4.61 -15.76 -9.02
C CYS A 324 -4.61 -17.31 -9.13
N THR A 325 -3.42 -17.93 -9.22
CA THR A 325 -3.26 -19.38 -9.42
C THR A 325 -3.05 -20.19 -8.14
N ASP A 326 -2.82 -19.50 -7.01
CA ASP A 326 -2.49 -20.11 -5.72
C ASP A 326 -3.64 -19.97 -4.72
N ARG A 327 -3.79 -20.97 -3.84
CA ARG A 327 -4.87 -21.00 -2.84
C ARG A 327 -4.70 -20.00 -1.70
N TYR A 328 -3.54 -19.38 -1.56
CA TYR A 328 -3.34 -18.38 -0.52
C TYR A 328 -2.55 -17.21 -1.08
N LYS A 329 -3.01 -15.99 -0.82
CA LYS A 329 -2.33 -14.76 -1.28
C LYS A 329 -1.97 -13.93 -0.08
N ILE A 330 -0.70 -13.58 0.04
CA ILE A 330 -0.22 -12.80 1.18
C ILE A 330 -0.39 -11.31 0.87
N TYR A 331 -0.92 -10.55 1.82
CA TYR A 331 -0.82 -9.10 1.84
C TYR A 331 0.17 -8.67 2.91
N ILE A 332 1.08 -7.76 2.55
CA ILE A 332 1.99 -7.10 3.49
C ILE A 332 2.27 -5.67 3.02
N GLU A 333 2.36 -4.77 3.99
CA GLU A 333 2.66 -3.35 3.80
C GLU A 333 4.06 -3.11 3.24
N GLY A 334 4.20 -2.02 2.48
CA GLY A 334 5.48 -1.51 2.01
C GLY A 334 6.01 -0.43 2.96
N ASN A 335 6.33 0.74 2.42
CA ASN A 335 6.67 1.93 3.22
C ASN A 335 5.49 2.41 4.10
N ALA A 336 4.27 2.13 3.64
CA ALA A 336 3.00 2.31 4.33
C ALA A 336 1.98 1.28 3.83
N TRP A 337 0.71 1.67 3.60
CA TRP A 337 -0.26 0.81 2.93
C TRP A 337 0.28 0.34 1.55
N SER A 338 -0.24 -0.79 1.08
CA SER A 338 0.10 -1.31 -0.26
C SER A 338 -1.15 -1.36 -1.12
N VAL A 339 -1.09 -0.72 -2.29
CA VAL A 339 -2.18 -0.71 -3.29
C VAL A 339 -2.64 -2.12 -3.70
N SER A 340 -1.81 -3.14 -3.44
CA SER A 340 -2.05 -4.54 -3.78
C SER A 340 -3.20 -5.19 -3.02
N ASN A 341 -3.67 -4.60 -1.90
CA ASN A 341 -4.68 -5.21 -1.04
C ASN A 341 -5.97 -5.57 -1.81
N LYS A 342 -6.53 -4.59 -2.54
CA LYS A 342 -7.75 -4.78 -3.33
C LYS A 342 -7.60 -5.85 -4.42
N TYR A 343 -6.43 -5.94 -5.06
CA TYR A 343 -6.17 -6.96 -6.09
C TYR A 343 -6.04 -8.36 -5.48
N ILE A 344 -5.39 -8.47 -4.32
CA ILE A 344 -5.28 -9.72 -3.57
C ILE A 344 -6.66 -10.21 -3.12
N LEU A 345 -7.49 -9.32 -2.59
CA LEU A 345 -8.87 -9.62 -2.20
C LEU A 345 -9.72 -10.04 -3.41
N ALA A 346 -9.48 -9.47 -4.59
CA ALA A 346 -10.19 -9.81 -5.83
C ALA A 346 -9.77 -11.15 -6.45
N CYS A 347 -8.63 -11.72 -6.09
CA CYS A 347 -8.14 -12.99 -6.66
C CYS A 347 -8.96 -14.24 -6.28
N ASP A 348 -10.07 -14.10 -5.55
CA ASP A 348 -10.83 -15.23 -4.97
C ASP A 348 -9.95 -16.22 -4.18
N SER A 349 -8.78 -15.74 -3.74
CA SER A 349 -7.85 -16.47 -2.90
C SER A 349 -8.09 -16.21 -1.43
N MET A 350 -7.78 -17.20 -0.59
CA MET A 350 -7.74 -16.95 0.85
C MET A 350 -6.63 -15.93 1.11
N THR A 351 -7.04 -14.74 1.55
CA THR A 351 -6.11 -13.64 1.82
C THR A 351 -5.44 -13.85 3.18
N LEU A 352 -4.12 -13.96 3.19
CA LEU A 352 -3.29 -13.97 4.39
C LEU A 352 -2.81 -12.55 4.64
N LEU A 353 -3.45 -11.84 5.56
CA LEU A 353 -3.19 -10.42 5.80
C LEU A 353 -2.22 -10.27 6.97
N VAL A 354 -0.98 -9.90 6.67
CA VAL A 354 0.02 -9.52 7.68
C VAL A 354 -0.46 -8.28 8.40
N ASN A 355 -0.49 -8.35 9.73
CA ASN A 355 -1.11 -7.35 10.61
C ASN A 355 -0.73 -5.92 10.17
N PRO A 356 -1.69 -5.11 9.69
CA PRO A 356 -1.41 -3.83 9.06
C PRO A 356 -1.27 -2.74 10.13
N ILE A 357 -0.35 -1.80 9.90
CA ILE A 357 -0.22 -0.57 10.70
C ILE A 357 -1.09 0.54 10.11
N PHE A 358 -1.25 0.53 8.79
CA PHE A 358 -1.95 1.54 8.02
C PHE A 358 -3.29 1.03 7.52
N TYR A 359 -4.23 1.94 7.33
CA TYR A 359 -5.53 1.65 6.74
C TYR A 359 -5.83 2.54 5.54
N GLU A 360 -6.52 1.95 4.56
CA GLU A 360 -7.18 2.63 3.45
C GLU A 360 -8.67 2.83 3.81
N PHE A 361 -9.44 3.47 2.93
CA PHE A 361 -10.83 3.83 3.24
C PHE A 361 -11.73 2.64 3.57
N PHE A 362 -11.45 1.45 3.01
CA PHE A 362 -12.27 0.25 3.21
C PHE A 362 -11.69 -0.77 4.21
N THR A 363 -10.39 -0.70 4.53
CA THR A 363 -9.71 -1.82 5.20
C THR A 363 -10.09 -1.97 6.67
N ARG A 364 -10.49 -0.88 7.33
CA ARG A 364 -11.02 -0.90 8.72
C ARG A 364 -12.33 -1.69 8.86
N SER A 365 -13.02 -2.00 7.76
CA SER A 365 -14.21 -2.86 7.75
C SER A 365 -13.91 -4.32 7.40
N LEU A 366 -12.64 -4.67 7.16
CA LEU A 366 -12.26 -6.06 6.99
C LEU A 366 -12.33 -6.78 8.34
N VAL A 367 -12.94 -7.97 8.36
CA VAL A 367 -13.19 -8.74 9.58
C VAL A 367 -12.29 -9.98 9.53
N PRO A 368 -11.41 -10.20 10.53
CA PRO A 368 -10.59 -11.40 10.62
C PRO A 368 -11.45 -12.66 10.53
N LEU A 369 -10.92 -13.69 9.87
CA LEU A 369 -11.54 -15.00 9.61
C LEU A 369 -12.82 -14.98 8.75
N LYS A 370 -13.38 -13.80 8.46
CA LYS A 370 -14.50 -13.62 7.51
C LYS A 370 -14.03 -13.08 6.17
N HIS A 371 -13.10 -12.12 6.16
CA HIS A 371 -12.58 -11.49 4.94
C HIS A 371 -11.10 -11.81 4.69
N TYR A 372 -10.33 -12.13 5.73
CA TYR A 372 -8.93 -12.56 5.61
C TYR A 372 -8.50 -13.44 6.79
N TRP A 373 -7.39 -14.15 6.65
CA TRP A 373 -6.69 -14.84 7.74
C TRP A 373 -5.59 -13.92 8.30
N PRO A 374 -5.61 -13.58 9.60
CA PRO A 374 -4.60 -12.70 10.18
C PRO A 374 -3.24 -13.39 10.31
N ILE A 375 -2.18 -12.68 9.93
CA ILE A 375 -0.79 -13.13 10.05
C ILE A 375 -0.03 -12.22 10.99
N ASN A 376 0.75 -12.81 11.89
CA ASN A 376 1.61 -12.08 12.82
C ASN A 376 2.75 -11.37 12.06
N ASP A 377 2.95 -10.07 12.29
CA ASP A 377 3.94 -9.23 11.61
C ASP A 377 5.32 -9.20 12.31
N HIS A 378 5.45 -9.88 13.46
CA HIS A 378 6.72 -10.02 14.17
C HIS A 378 7.72 -10.81 13.30
N PRO A 379 8.97 -10.32 13.13
CA PRO A 379 9.96 -10.96 12.24
C PRO A 379 10.17 -12.46 12.48
N ASP A 380 10.12 -12.90 13.73
CA ASP A 380 10.34 -14.30 14.11
C ASP A 380 9.08 -15.18 14.01
N GLN A 381 7.90 -14.57 13.82
CA GLN A 381 6.62 -15.30 13.79
C GLN A 381 5.95 -15.28 12.42
N ILE A 382 6.26 -14.31 11.55
CA ILE A 382 5.60 -14.13 10.25
C ILE A 382 5.62 -15.40 9.40
N CYS A 383 6.79 -16.05 9.25
CA CYS A 383 6.90 -17.25 8.45
C CYS A 383 6.13 -18.42 9.08
N ARG A 384 6.25 -18.60 10.41
CA ARG A 384 5.53 -19.64 11.15
C ARG A 384 4.01 -19.46 11.04
N SER A 385 3.54 -18.22 11.13
CA SER A 385 2.13 -17.86 11.05
C SER A 385 1.55 -18.11 9.65
N ILE A 386 2.30 -17.79 8.59
CA ILE A 386 1.93 -18.12 7.20
C ILE A 386 1.85 -19.64 7.00
N LYS A 387 2.90 -20.36 7.41
CA LYS A 387 2.95 -21.82 7.28
C LYS A 387 1.78 -22.49 7.98
N PHE A 388 1.49 -22.08 9.22
CA PHE A 388 0.35 -22.59 9.98
C PHE A 388 -0.98 -22.36 9.25
N ALA A 389 -1.22 -21.17 8.69
CA ALA A 389 -2.45 -20.86 7.97
C ALA A 389 -2.63 -21.75 6.73
N VAL A 390 -1.55 -21.99 5.98
CA VAL A 390 -1.55 -22.84 4.79
C VAL A 390 -1.80 -24.31 5.17
N GLU A 391 -1.05 -24.84 6.15
CA GLU A 391 -1.20 -26.23 6.61
C GLU A 391 -2.60 -26.49 7.17
N TRP A 392 -3.15 -25.55 7.95
CA TRP A 392 -4.53 -25.64 8.44
C TRP A 392 -5.53 -25.69 7.29
N GLY A 393 -5.36 -24.84 6.27
CA GLY A 393 -6.24 -24.81 5.11
C GLY A 393 -6.18 -26.10 4.29
N ILE A 394 -4.99 -26.69 4.12
CA ILE A 394 -4.80 -27.98 3.44
C ILE A 394 -5.47 -29.11 4.23
N ALA A 395 -5.19 -29.21 5.53
CA ALA A 395 -5.74 -30.26 6.39
C ALA A 395 -7.27 -30.23 6.44
N THR A 396 -7.85 -29.02 6.45
CA THR A 396 -9.32 -28.82 6.46
C THR A 396 -9.97 -29.36 5.19
N LEU A 397 -9.33 -29.18 4.03
CA LEU A 397 -9.83 -29.73 2.75
C LEU A 397 -9.73 -31.25 2.70
N THR A 398 -8.60 -31.83 3.14
CA THR A 398 -8.37 -33.28 3.11
C THR A 398 -9.34 -34.03 4.03
N ARG A 399 -9.66 -33.47 5.20
CA ARG A 399 -10.53 -34.15 6.19
C ARG A 399 -12.00 -34.23 5.76
N HIS A 400 -12.48 -33.34 4.90
CA HIS A 400 -13.93 -33.22 4.63
C HIS A 400 -14.36 -33.69 3.24
N GLY A 401 -13.45 -34.07 2.32
CA GLY A 401 -13.72 -34.83 1.08
C GLY A 401 -14.71 -34.23 0.06
N ARG A 402 -15.41 -33.14 0.41
CA ARG A 402 -16.35 -32.32 -0.35
C ARG A 402 -16.26 -30.90 0.22
N LEU A 403 -16.65 -29.90 -0.57
CA LEU A 403 -16.77 -28.50 -0.14
C LEU A 403 -17.76 -28.40 1.03
N ASP A 404 -17.26 -28.58 2.24
CA ASP A 404 -18.05 -28.48 3.45
C ASP A 404 -18.39 -27.01 3.73
N LYS A 405 -19.40 -26.76 4.56
CA LYS A 405 -19.81 -25.39 4.95
C LYS A 405 -18.62 -24.59 5.54
N GLN A 406 -17.61 -25.26 6.10
CA GLN A 406 -16.38 -24.63 6.61
C GLN A 406 -15.45 -24.12 5.49
N VAL A 407 -15.37 -24.79 4.34
CA VAL A 407 -14.60 -24.33 3.17
C VAL A 407 -15.29 -23.15 2.50
N ALA A 408 -16.63 -23.14 2.48
CA ALA A 408 -17.44 -21.99 2.08
C ALA A 408 -17.31 -20.78 3.04
N ASN A 409 -16.94 -21.04 4.30
CA ASN A 409 -16.67 -20.01 5.31
C ASN A 409 -15.21 -19.51 5.31
N LEU A 410 -14.33 -20.07 4.47
CA LEU A 410 -13.00 -19.48 4.28
C LEU A 410 -13.18 -18.02 3.85
N PRO A 411 -12.30 -17.11 4.31
CA PRO A 411 -12.34 -15.72 3.93
C PRO A 411 -12.06 -15.56 2.43
N ARG A 412 -13.14 -15.69 1.64
CA ARG A 412 -13.20 -15.65 0.18
C ARG A 412 -14.44 -14.87 -0.22
N LYS A 413 -14.35 -14.17 -1.36
CA LYS A 413 -15.45 -13.47 -2.06
C LYS A 413 -16.60 -12.95 -1.18
N ARG A 414 -16.44 -11.73 -0.63
CA ARG A 414 -17.55 -10.92 -0.08
C ARG A 414 -17.42 -9.42 -0.35
N TYR A 415 -16.78 -9.03 -1.46
CA TYR A 415 -16.75 -7.63 -1.88
C TYR A 415 -17.25 -7.54 -3.31
N GLN A 416 -18.51 -7.10 -3.41
CA GLN A 416 -19.06 -6.35 -4.55
C GLN A 416 -19.20 -4.90 -4.09
#